data_AF-A0A958FDH5-F1
#
_entry.id   AF-A0A958FDH5-F1
#
_cell.length_a   1.000
_cell.length_b   1.000
_cell.length_c   1.000
_cell.angle_alpha   90.00
_cell.angle_beta   90.00
_cell.angle_gamma   90.00
#
_symmetry.space_group_name_H-M   'P 1'
#
loop_
_entity.id
_entity.type
_entity.pdbx_description
1 polymer ?
#
loop_
_entity_poly.entity_id
_entity_poly.type
_entity_poly.pdbx_seq_one_letter_code
_entity_poly.pdbx_strand_id
1 'polypeptide(L)'
;LTPGELWGMVSLQTGLMGLVSGLLALPMGTMLSAVLIYIINRRSFGWTLQFQFIPEIFIQAVILALVAAILAGLYPALRMARTSPALALREE
;
A
#
# COMPACT_ATOMS: atom_id res chain seq x y z
N LEU A 1 14.57 -0.67 24.31
CA LEU A 1 14.35 -0.07 22.98
C LEU A 1 14.12 1.41 23.17
N THR A 2 14.97 2.26 22.60
CA THR A 2 14.72 3.71 22.67
C THR A 2 13.49 4.05 21.79
N PRO A 3 12.74 5.11 22.13
CA PRO A 3 11.58 5.53 21.33
C PRO A 3 11.91 5.75 19.85
N GLY A 4 13.14 6.18 19.53
CA GLY A 4 13.60 6.38 18.14
C GLY A 4 13.84 5.09 17.36
N GLU A 5 14.37 4.04 17.99
CA GLU A 5 14.58 2.73 17.35
C GLU A 5 13.25 2.05 17.00
N LEU A 6 12.27 2.16 17.90
CA LEU A 6 10.92 1.60 17.71
C LEU A 6 10.18 2.28 16.56
N TRP A 7 10.34 3.61 16.44
CA TRP A 7 9.82 4.39 15.31
C TRP A 7 10.43 3.96 13.97
N GLY A 8 11.76 3.84 13.91
CA GLY A 8 12.45 3.39 12.70
C GLY A 8 11.99 1.99 12.25
N MET A 9 11.85 1.06 13.19
CA MET A 9 11.37 -0.31 12.90
C MET A 9 9.94 -0.33 12.36
N VAL A 10 9.00 0.40 12.98
CA VAL A 10 7.59 0.43 12.54
C VAL A 10 7.45 1.11 11.17
N SER A 11 8.17 2.21 10.94
CA SER A 11 8.19 2.87 9.63
C SER A 11 8.79 1.97 8.54
N LEU A 12 9.88 1.25 8.84
CA LEU A 12 10.48 0.31 7.89
C LEU A 12 9.53 -0.86 7.57
N GLN A 13 8.91 -1.45 8.58
CA GLN A 13 7.96 -2.56 8.39
C GLN A 13 6.77 -2.13 7.55
N THR A 14 6.16 -0.98 7.87
CA THR A 14 5.00 -0.46 7.11
C THR A 14 5.38 -0.07 5.69
N GLY A 15 6.55 0.55 5.48
CA GLY A 15 7.08 0.87 4.16
C GLY A 15 7.33 -0.38 3.30
N LEU A 16 7.95 -1.42 3.88
CA LEU A 16 8.16 -2.70 3.19
C LEU A 16 6.85 -3.39 2.82
N MET A 17 5.88 -3.41 3.74
CA MET A 17 4.54 -3.94 3.45
C MET A 17 3.87 -3.16 2.31
N GLY A 18 3.96 -1.82 2.33
CA GLY A 18 3.45 -0.96 1.26
C GLY A 18 4.08 -1.24 -0.09
N LEU A 19 5.39 -1.43 -0.13
CA LEU A 19 6.12 -1.75 -1.36
C LEU A 19 5.68 -3.11 -1.91
N VAL A 20 5.62 -4.15 -1.07
CA VAL A 20 5.16 -5.49 -1.48
C VAL A 20 3.72 -5.43 -1.99
N SER A 21 2.82 -4.73 -1.27
CA SER A 21 1.45 -4.53 -1.72
C SER A 21 1.37 -3.79 -3.06
N GLY A 22 2.18 -2.74 -3.25
CA GLY A 22 2.26 -2.00 -4.52
C GLY A 22 2.74 -2.86 -5.68
N LEU A 23 3.76 -3.71 -5.46
CA LEU A 23 4.25 -4.64 -6.47
C LEU A 23 3.21 -5.69 -6.84
N LEU A 24 2.51 -6.26 -5.84
CA LEU A 24 1.44 -7.25 -6.07
C LEU A 24 0.19 -6.63 -6.71
N ALA A 25 -0.05 -5.33 -6.50
CA ALA A 25 -1.15 -4.62 -7.16
C ALA A 25 -0.96 -4.54 -8.68
N LEU A 26 0.27 -4.55 -9.19
CA LEU A 26 0.53 -4.47 -10.64
C LEU A 26 -0.02 -5.68 -11.43
N PRO A 27 0.33 -6.95 -11.12
CA PRO A 27 -0.23 -8.10 -11.82
C PRO A 27 -1.73 -8.28 -11.52
N MET A 28 -2.19 -7.93 -10.32
CA MET A 28 -3.61 -8.03 -9.97
C MET A 28 -4.46 -7.02 -10.76
N GLY A 29 -4.01 -5.76 -10.87
CA GLY A 29 -4.70 -4.71 -11.61
C GLY A 29 -4.74 -4.97 -13.11
N THR A 30 -3.67 -5.52 -13.68
CA THR A 30 -3.66 -5.92 -15.10
C THR A 30 -4.61 -7.08 -15.37
N MET A 31 -4.62 -8.09 -14.50
CA MET A 31 -5.53 -9.23 -14.62
C MET A 31 -7.00 -8.77 -14.52
N LEU A 32 -7.33 -7.90 -13.56
CA LEU A 32 -8.66 -7.32 -13.43
C LEU A 32 -9.07 -6.49 -14.66
N SER A 33 -8.16 -5.65 -15.16
CA SER A 33 -8.40 -4.85 -16.37
C SER A 33 -8.63 -5.73 -17.59
N ALA A 34 -7.88 -6.83 -17.74
CA ALA A 34 -8.07 -7.79 -18.82
C ALA A 34 -9.45 -8.47 -18.73
N VAL A 35 -9.87 -8.90 -17.55
CA VAL A 35 -11.22 -9.47 -17.33
C VAL A 35 -12.30 -8.45 -17.69
N LEU A 36 -12.14 -7.20 -17.23
CA LEU A 36 -13.09 -6.13 -17.54
C LEU A 36 -13.21 -5.88 -19.04
N ILE A 37 -12.09 -5.81 -19.76
CA ILE A 37 -12.07 -5.48 -21.19
C ILE A 37 -12.53 -6.66 -22.05
N TYR A 38 -11.99 -7.86 -21.83
CA TYR A 38 -12.19 -9.00 -22.72
C TYR A 38 -13.42 -9.84 -22.38
N ILE A 39 -13.82 -9.89 -21.10
CA ILE A 39 -14.96 -10.71 -20.67
C ILE A 39 -16.18 -9.81 -20.45
N ILE A 40 -16.06 -8.83 -19.57
CA ILE A 40 -17.23 -8.05 -19.12
C ILE A 40 -17.67 -7.08 -20.21
N ASN A 41 -16.78 -6.25 -20.76
CA ASN A 41 -17.13 -5.23 -21.75
C ASN A 41 -17.72 -5.86 -23.02
N ARG A 42 -17.09 -6.94 -23.50
CA ARG A 42 -17.61 -7.75 -24.61
C ARG A 42 -19.00 -8.30 -24.36
N ARG A 43 -19.28 -8.80 -23.15
CA ARG A 43 -20.58 -9.41 -22.82
C ARG A 43 -21.66 -8.37 -22.53
N SER A 44 -21.31 -7.23 -21.95
CA SER A 44 -22.24 -6.16 -21.57
C SER A 44 -22.56 -5.20 -22.72
N PHE A 45 -21.58 -4.88 -23.56
CA PHE A 45 -21.72 -3.85 -24.58
C PHE A 45 -21.51 -4.33 -26.02
N GLY A 46 -20.95 -5.53 -26.23
CA GLY A 46 -20.73 -6.09 -27.57
C GLY A 46 -19.48 -5.57 -28.30
N TRP A 47 -18.75 -4.61 -27.73
CA TRP A 47 -17.49 -4.07 -28.25
C TRP A 47 -16.34 -4.24 -27.24
N THR A 48 -15.08 -4.10 -27.68
CA THR A 48 -13.89 -4.16 -26.80
C THR A 48 -13.21 -2.81 -26.73
N LEU A 49 -12.75 -2.42 -25.55
CA LEU A 49 -11.79 -1.33 -25.39
C LEU A 49 -10.38 -1.82 -25.77
N GLN A 50 -9.53 -0.90 -26.25
CA GLN A 50 -8.11 -1.21 -26.44
C GLN A 50 -7.41 -1.30 -25.08
N PHE A 51 -6.73 -2.42 -24.85
CA PHE A 51 -5.85 -2.57 -23.69
C PHE A 51 -4.55 -1.81 -23.96
N GLN A 52 -4.38 -0.64 -23.33
CA GLN A 52 -3.15 0.15 -23.46
C GLN A 52 -2.30 0.01 -22.21
N PHE A 53 -1.06 -0.42 -22.38
CA PHE A 53 -0.09 -0.48 -21.30
C PHE A 53 0.61 0.89 -21.19
N ILE A 54 0.30 1.63 -20.12
CA ILE A 54 0.88 2.96 -19.86
C ILE A 54 1.78 2.85 -18.62
N PRO A 55 3.12 2.75 -18.76
CA PRO A 55 4.04 2.54 -17.65
C PRO A 55 3.93 3.58 -16.52
N GLU A 56 3.58 4.81 -16.87
CA GLU A 56 3.37 5.90 -15.91
C GLU A 56 2.32 5.56 -14.86
N ILE A 57 1.21 4.91 -15.26
CA ILE A 57 0.13 4.52 -14.34
C ILE A 57 0.63 3.46 -13.34
N PHE A 58 1.51 2.55 -13.76
CA PHE A 58 2.10 1.55 -12.87
C PHE A 58 3.01 2.19 -11.84
N ILE A 59 3.84 3.16 -12.26
CA ILE A 59 4.71 3.90 -11.35
C ILE A 59 3.88 4.69 -10.34
N GLN A 60 2.84 5.38 -10.81
CA GLN A 60 1.90 6.10 -9.94
C GLN A 60 1.22 5.17 -8.93
N ALA A 61 0.81 3.96 -9.34
CA ALA A 61 0.20 2.98 -8.45
C ALA A 61 1.16 2.52 -7.33
N VAL A 62 2.43 2.27 -7.65
CA VAL A 62 3.46 1.92 -6.65
C VAL A 62 3.72 3.08 -5.70
N ILE A 63 3.88 4.30 -6.23
CA ILE A 63 4.06 5.51 -5.41
C ILE A 63 2.86 5.70 -4.48
N LEU A 64 1.64 5.56 -4.99
CA LEU A 64 0.42 5.68 -4.22
C LEU A 64 0.36 4.66 -3.08
N ALA A 65 0.70 3.39 -3.37
CA ALA A 65 0.76 2.34 -2.35
C ALA A 65 1.79 2.64 -1.25
N LEU A 66 2.97 3.15 -1.65
CA LEU A 66 4.02 3.55 -0.71
C LEU A 66 3.57 4.72 0.18
N VAL A 67 3.00 5.77 -0.42
CA VAL A 67 2.46 6.93 0.31
C VAL A 67 1.35 6.50 1.26
N ALA A 68 0.42 5.65 0.81
CA ALA A 68 -0.66 5.13 1.64
C ALA A 68 -0.12 4.31 2.83
N ALA A 69 0.91 3.49 2.62
CA ALA A 69 1.52 2.69 3.69
C ALA A 69 2.27 3.55 4.72
N ILE A 70 2.98 4.59 4.26
CA ILE A 70 3.63 5.56 5.15
C ILE A 70 2.58 6.32 5.96
N LEU A 71 1.50 6.80 5.33
CA LEU A 71 0.39 7.48 6.02
C LEU A 71 -0.32 6.55 7.02
N ALA A 72 -0.52 5.29 6.66
CA ALA A 72 -1.07 4.28 7.57
C ALA A 72 -0.13 4.00 8.75
N GLY A 73 1.19 4.04 8.55
CA GLY A 73 2.21 3.93 9.59
C GLY A 73 2.35 5.18 10.47
N LEU A 74 2.00 6.37 9.97
CA LEU A 74 2.00 7.61 10.76
C LEU A 74 1.03 7.55 11.93
N TYR A 75 -0.16 6.95 11.76
CA TYR A 75 -1.17 6.85 12.81
C TYR A 75 -0.71 6.06 14.06
N PRO A 76 -0.23 4.80 13.96
CA PRO A 76 0.32 4.07 15.11
C PRO A 76 1.57 4.74 15.65
N ALA A 77 2.43 5.32 14.80
CA ALA A 77 3.63 6.03 15.25
C ALA A 77 3.29 7.24 16.13
N LEU A 78 2.36 8.10 15.70
CA LEU A 78 1.85 9.23 16.49
C LEU A 78 1.14 8.79 17.77
N ARG A 79 0.41 7.68 17.73
CA ARG A 79 -0.23 7.11 18.92
C ARG A 79 0.80 6.61 19.93
N MET A 80 1.86 5.94 19.49
CA MET A 80 2.95 5.46 20.35
C MET A 80 3.78 6.61 20.93
N ALA A 81 4.02 7.69 20.19
CA ALA A 81 4.68 8.88 20.74
C ALA A 81 3.86 9.59 21.83
N ARG A 82 2.54 9.40 21.85
CA ARG A 82 1.65 9.92 22.91
C ARG A 82 1.47 8.94 24.07
N THR A 83 1.78 7.65 23.89
CA THR A 83 1.84 6.69 24.99
C THR A 83 3.18 6.84 25.70
N SER A 84 3.17 7.63 26.78
CA SER A 84 4.32 7.91 27.64
C SER A 84 5.14 6.64 27.97
N PRO A 85 6.49 6.70 27.88
CA PRO A 85 7.40 5.61 28.27
C PRO A 85 7.21 5.13 29.72
N ALA A 86 6.49 5.89 30.54
CA ALA A 86 6.24 5.60 31.95
C ALA A 86 5.25 4.44 32.20
N LEU A 87 4.42 4.03 31.23
CA LEU A 87 3.51 2.89 31.41
C LEU A 87 4.17 1.55 31.07
N ALA A 88 5.16 1.53 30.17
CA ALA A 88 5.88 0.31 29.80
C ALA A 88 6.84 -0.20 30.90
N LEU A 89 7.18 0.65 31.88
CA LEU A 89 8.03 0.30 33.02
C LEU A 89 7.22 -0.08 34.28
N ARG A 90 5.89 -0.05 34.22
CA ARG A 90 5.00 -0.35 35.37
C ARG A 90 4.35 -1.74 35.26
N GLU A 91 4.61 -2.45 34.17
CA GLU A 91 4.17 -3.84 33.96
C GLU A 91 5.30 -4.87 34.16
N GLU A 92 6.51 -4.43 34.56
CA GLU A 92 7.51 -5.29 35.23
C GLU A 92 7.43 -5.09 36.75
#